data_AF-A0A392NJA8-F1
#
_entry.id   AF-A0A392NJA8-F1
#
_cell.length_a   1.000
_cell.length_b   1.000
_cell.length_c   1.000
_cell.angle_alpha   90.00
_cell.angle_beta   90.00
_cell.angle_gamma   90.00
#
_symmetry.space_group_name_H-M   'P 1'
#
loop_
_entity.id
_entity.type
_entity.pdbx_description
1 polymer ?
#
loop_
_entity_poly.entity_id
_entity_poly.type
_entity_poly.pdbx_seq_one_letter_code
_entity_poly.pdbx_strand_id
1 'polypeptide(L)' 'MNAKLLTDVLKVAVRPKIDDESGIVKREEVAKAIKGIMEGDESLEIRKRIKELSDGAVTEL' A
#
# COMPACT_ATOMS: atom_id res chain seq x y z
N MET A 1 9.60 10.10 -1.86
CA MET A 1 9.10 10.56 -0.55
C MET A 1 7.66 10.10 -0.31
N ASN A 2 6.75 10.32 -1.27
CA ASN A 2 5.32 9.97 -1.15
C ASN A 2 5.03 8.50 -0.81
N ALA A 3 5.75 7.55 -1.45
CA ALA A 3 5.56 6.14 -1.15
C ALA A 3 5.78 5.81 0.34
N LYS A 4 6.81 6.40 0.97
CA LYS A 4 7.13 6.20 2.38
C LYS A 4 6.06 6.77 3.31
N LEU A 5 5.48 7.92 2.94
CA LEU A 5 4.34 8.49 3.67
C LEU A 5 3.13 7.55 3.62
N LEU A 6 2.79 7.05 2.43
CA LEU A 6 1.63 6.18 2.22
C LEU A 6 1.78 4.81 2.90
N THR A 7 2.99 4.26 2.93
CA THR A 7 3.26 2.92 3.49
C THR A 7 3.54 2.95 4.99
N ASP A 8 4.43 3.85 5.44
CA ASP A 8 4.97 3.78 6.79
C ASP A 8 4.13 4.59 7.79
N VAL A 9 3.60 5.74 7.34
CA VAL A 9 2.86 6.68 8.20
C VAL A 9 1.36 6.42 8.08
N LEU A 10 0.81 6.51 6.88
CA LEU A 10 -0.63 6.39 6.65
C LEU A 10 -1.09 4.93 6.59
N LYS A 11 -0.17 3.99 6.30
CA LYS A 11 -0.42 2.54 6.24
C LYS A 11 -1.62 2.18 5.35
N VAL A 12 -1.72 2.86 4.20
CA VAL A 12 -2.76 2.68 3.16
C VAL A 12 -2.20 2.12 1.86
N ALA A 13 -0.93 1.72 1.83
CA ALA A 13 -0.28 1.21 0.63
C ALA A 13 0.71 0.11 0.97
N VAL A 14 0.91 -0.81 0.02
CA VAL A 14 1.95 -1.83 0.06
C VAL A 14 3.10 -1.40 -0.87
N ARG A 15 4.35 -1.62 -0.44
CA ARG A 15 5.54 -1.36 -1.25
C ARG A 15 6.28 -2.67 -1.50
N PRO A 16 6.41 -3.12 -2.77
CA PRO A 16 7.17 -4.32 -3.06
C PRO A 16 8.65 -4.10 -2.77
N LYS A 17 9.36 -5.15 -2.38
CA LYS A 17 10.80 -5.07 -2.17
C LYS A 17 11.53 -5.04 -3.51
N ILE A 18 12.57 -4.25 -3.55
CA ILE A 18 13.50 -4.19 -4.68
C ILE A 18 14.62 -5.18 -4.38
N ASP A 19 15.08 -5.88 -5.41
CA ASP A 19 16.29 -6.68 -5.31
C ASP A 19 17.52 -5.76 -5.28
N ASP A 20 18.34 -5.88 -4.23
CA ASP A 20 19.44 -4.94 -3.97
C ASP A 20 20.56 -5.00 -5.03
N GLU A 21 20.72 -6.13 -5.72
CA GLU A 21 21.73 -6.31 -6.77
C GLU A 21 21.26 -5.75 -8.12
N SER A 22 20.09 -6.17 -8.57
CA SER A 22 19.57 -5.77 -9.89
C SER A 22 18.84 -4.44 -9.88
N GLY A 23 18.42 -3.94 -8.71
CA GLY A 23 17.56 -2.76 -8.59
C GLY A 23 16.14 -2.98 -9.15
N ILE A 24 15.76 -4.23 -9.45
CA ILE A 24 14.49 -4.58 -10.10
C ILE A 24 13.56 -5.25 -9.08
N VAL A 25 12.27 -4.94 -9.15
CA VAL A 25 11.25 -5.68 -8.41
C VAL A 25 10.99 -7.02 -9.11
N LYS A 26 11.28 -8.12 -8.43
CA LYS A 26 11.05 -9.48 -8.95
C LYS A 26 9.56 -9.78 -9.03
N ARG A 27 9.16 -10.66 -9.96
CA ARG A 27 7.74 -11.01 -10.19
C ARG A 27 7.06 -11.55 -8.94
N GLU A 28 7.80 -12.22 -8.06
CA GLU A 28 7.30 -12.76 -6.80
C GLU A 28 6.88 -11.64 -5.84
N GLU A 29 7.66 -10.56 -5.76
CA GLU A 29 7.34 -9.38 -4.96
C GLU A 29 6.14 -8.61 -5.53
N VAL A 30 5.99 -8.56 -6.86
CA VAL A 30 4.79 -8.00 -7.50
C VAL A 30 3.55 -8.81 -7.12
N ALA A 31 3.61 -10.14 -7.26
CA ALA A 31 2.50 -11.02 -6.92
C ALA A 31 2.12 -10.91 -5.43
N LYS A 32 3.11 -10.81 -4.55
CA LYS A 32 2.89 -10.60 -3.11
C LYS A 32 2.22 -9.26 -2.82
N ALA A 33 2.66 -8.18 -3.46
CA ALA A 33 2.05 -6.87 -3.28
C ALA A 33 0.59 -6.84 -3.74
N ILE A 34 0.28 -7.46 -4.89
CA ILE A 34 -1.10 -7.58 -5.38
C ILE A 34 -1.96 -8.38 -4.39
N LYS A 35 -1.47 -9.53 -3.91
CA LYS A 35 -2.20 -10.34 -2.93
C LYS A 35 -2.44 -9.62 -1.63
N GLY A 36 -1.44 -8.91 -1.09
CA GLY A 36 -1.60 -8.11 0.14
C GLY A 36 -2.64 -6.98 0.03
N ILE A 37 -2.91 -6.50 -1.20
CA ILE A 37 -3.94 -5.49 -1.47
C ILE A 37 -5.32 -6.11 -1.72
N MET A 38 -5.38 -7.32 -2.30
CA MET A 38 -6.62 -7.92 -2.79
C MET A 38 -7.22 -8.96 -1.85
N GLU A 39 -6.40 -9.59 -1.01
CA GLU A 39 -6.76 -10.76 -0.20
C GLU A 39 -6.28 -10.64 1.25
N GLY A 40 -6.98 -11.32 2.16
CA GLY A 40 -6.59 -11.43 3.57
C GLY A 40 -6.89 -10.18 4.41
N ASP A 41 -6.58 -10.27 5.70
CA ASP A 41 -6.95 -9.25 6.69
C ASP A 41 -6.25 -7.91 6.46
N GLU A 42 -5.00 -7.94 5.96
CA GLU A 42 -4.24 -6.73 5.62
C GLU A 42 -4.97 -5.88 4.55
N SER A 43 -5.60 -6.53 3.55
CA SER A 43 -6.38 -5.83 2.52
C SER A 43 -7.57 -5.08 3.10
N LEU A 44 -8.25 -5.67 4.09
CA LEU A 44 -9.41 -5.08 4.74
C LEU A 44 -9.01 -3.85 5.57
N GLU A 45 -7.88 -3.93 6.28
CA GLU A 45 -7.35 -2.79 7.03
C GLU A 45 -6.95 -1.63 6.12
N ILE A 46 -6.22 -1.91 5.03
CA ILE A 46 -5.81 -0.90 4.04
C ILE A 46 -7.05 -0.22 3.45
N ARG A 47 -8.05 -1.02 3.04
CA ARG A 47 -9.30 -0.51 2.46
C ARG A 47 -10.10 0.33 3.45
N LYS A 48 -10.11 -0.04 4.73
CA LYS A 48 -10.77 0.75 5.78
C LYS A 48 -10.09 2.10 5.95
N ARG A 49 -8.76 2.13 6.12
CA ARG A 49 -7.99 3.38 6.33
C ARG A 49 -8.11 4.33 5.14
N ILE A 50 -8.00 3.82 3.91
CA ILE A 50 -8.12 4.68 2.72
C ILE A 50 -9.54 5.22 2.55
N LYS A 51 -10.57 4.48 2.96
CA LYS A 51 -11.95 4.97 2.97
C LYS A 51 -12.13 6.10 3.97
N GLU A 52 -11.63 5.96 5.20
CA GLU A 52 -11.66 7.02 6.21
C GLU A 52 -10.96 8.30 5.73
N LEU A 53 -9.79 8.17 5.09
CA LEU A 53 -9.09 9.30 4.47
C LEU A 53 -9.88 9.92 3.32
N SER A 54 -10.49 9.09 2.47
CA SER A 54 -11.32 9.56 1.34
C SER A 54 -12.55 10.33 1.83
N ASP A 55 -13.23 9.83 2.86
CA ASP A 55 -14.41 10.48 3.44
C ASP A 55 -14.01 11.82 4.07
N GLY A 56 -12.90 11.84 4.84
CA GLY A 56 -12.35 13.06 5.44
C GLY A 56 -11.99 14.13 4.41
N ALA A 57 -11.39 13.72 3.27
CA ALA A 57 -11.01 14.64 2.20
C ALA A 57 -12.22 15.31 1.51
N VAL A 58 -13.40 14.70 1.54
CA VAL A 58 -14.63 15.28 0.97
C VAL A 58 -15.25 16.32 1.90
N THR A 59 -15.13 16.14 3.22
CA THR A 59 -15.72 17.04 4.24
C THR A 59 -14.95 18.35 4.49
N GLU A 60 -13.78 18.55 3.88
CA GLU A 60 -12.99 19.80 4.00
C GLU A 60 -13.15 20.76 2.80
N LEU A 61 -14.30 20.67 2.11
CA LEU A 61 -14.76 21.64 1.09
C LEU A 61 -16.10 22.26 1.51
#